data_AF-A0A956MJG6-F1
#
_entry.id   AF-A0A956MJG6-F1
#
_cell.length_a   1.000
_cell.length_b   1.000
_cell.length_c   1.000
_cell.angle_alpha   90.00
_cell.angle_beta   90.00
_cell.angle_gamma   90.00
#
_symmetry.space_group_name_H-M   'P 1'
#
loop_
_entity.id
_entity.type
_entity.pdbx_description
1 polymer ?
#
loop_
_entity_poly.entity_id
_entity_poly.type
_entity_poly.pdbx_seq_one_letter_code
_entity_poly.pdbx_strand_id
1 'polypeptide(L)'
;MSTRAAGTLSLAAFALLATVACQDAQETPNDAEAAVEQAGAEIEQASQDLMNATRSALDETRSEIDEFANDLQQGARDLEPEMEARWNEVETNVDQLGQEIEADLDRLGQATGEEARELRAEVEQKQLRLERWRNEAELTAIETREEFEAEVQRQTSDLETTLTEVDQRMATLGEEMRGEAQESLEDIRSAHEELREDLQELQAAGEAQYAEVRAEVSENLAELQHDLDVLRWRLDSDRMG
;
A
#
# COMPACT_ATOMS: atom_id res chain seq x y z
N MET A 1 -13.42 17.91 -19.41
CA MET A 1 -13.93 17.89 -18.02
C MET A 1 -14.45 16.48 -17.77
N SER A 2 -13.51 15.57 -17.50
CA SER A 2 -13.81 14.18 -17.17
C SER A 2 -13.74 14.07 -15.65
N THR A 3 -14.84 13.69 -15.02
CA THR A 3 -14.88 13.31 -13.61
C THR A 3 -14.14 11.98 -13.46
N ARG A 4 -12.87 12.01 -13.05
CA ARG A 4 -12.16 10.83 -12.54
C ARG A 4 -12.73 10.53 -11.15
N ALA A 5 -13.36 9.37 -11.03
CA ALA A 5 -13.85 8.87 -9.76
C ALA A 5 -12.64 8.36 -8.98
N ALA A 6 -12.30 9.03 -7.87
CA ALA A 6 -11.41 8.50 -6.87
C ALA A 6 -12.01 7.20 -6.32
N GLY A 7 -11.49 6.07 -6.78
CA GLY A 7 -11.81 4.75 -6.25
C GLY A 7 -11.10 4.58 -4.92
N THR A 8 -11.73 5.03 -3.83
CA THR A 8 -11.33 4.60 -2.49
C THR A 8 -11.66 3.12 -2.36
N LEU A 9 -10.67 2.26 -2.56
CA LEU A 9 -10.74 0.85 -2.20
C LEU A 9 -10.90 0.76 -0.68
N SER A 10 -12.15 0.61 -0.25
CA SER A 10 -12.49 0.43 1.15
C SER A 10 -12.08 -0.97 1.59
N LEU A 11 -10.92 -1.08 2.23
CA LEU A 11 -10.36 -2.29 2.89
C LEU A 11 -11.14 -2.69 4.17
N ALA A 12 -12.46 -2.48 4.19
CA ALA A 12 -13.30 -2.72 5.35
C ALA A 12 -14.19 -3.95 5.15
N ALA A 13 -13.60 -5.15 5.11
CA ALA A 13 -14.41 -6.37 5.06
C ALA A 13 -13.77 -7.65 5.64
N PHE A 14 -12.90 -7.60 6.64
CA PHE A 14 -12.49 -8.82 7.35
C PHE A 14 -12.29 -8.57 8.86
N ALA A 15 -13.40 -8.46 9.59
CA ALA A 15 -13.40 -8.42 11.04
C ALA A 15 -14.64 -9.12 11.60
N LEU A 16 -14.72 -10.44 11.39
CA LEU A 16 -15.69 -11.31 12.07
C LEU A 16 -15.28 -12.75 11.84
N LEU A 17 -14.55 -13.38 12.77
CA LEU A 17 -14.54 -14.85 12.95
C LEU A 17 -13.83 -15.35 14.23
N ALA A 18 -13.69 -14.52 15.28
CA ALA A 18 -13.04 -14.95 16.53
C ALA A 18 -13.99 -15.25 17.71
N THR A 19 -15.32 -15.33 17.51
CA THR A 19 -16.26 -15.45 18.64
C THR A 19 -17.08 -16.73 18.76
N VAL A 20 -16.97 -17.71 17.85
CA VAL A 20 -17.84 -18.91 17.92
C VAL A 20 -17.24 -20.08 18.72
N ALA A 21 -15.95 -20.07 19.07
CA ALA A 21 -15.32 -21.24 19.70
C ALA A 21 -15.44 -21.34 21.24
N CYS A 22 -16.08 -20.39 21.94
CA CYS A 22 -16.05 -20.34 23.41
C CYS A 22 -17.41 -20.26 24.13
N GLN A 23 -18.54 -20.48 23.44
CA GLN A 23 -19.84 -20.60 24.11
C GLN A 23 -20.44 -21.99 23.92
N ASP A 24 -20.39 -22.76 25.01
CA ASP A 24 -21.05 -24.05 25.23
C ASP A 24 -20.58 -25.24 24.37
N ALA A 25 -19.32 -25.64 24.56
CA ALA A 25 -18.83 -26.96 24.15
C ALA A 25 -19.43 -28.07 25.04
N GLN A 26 -20.68 -28.43 24.75
CA GLN A 26 -21.28 -29.69 25.15
C GLN A 26 -21.84 -30.37 23.89
N GLU A 27 -21.00 -30.56 22.88
CA GLU A 27 -21.40 -31.06 21.56
C GLU A 27 -20.54 -32.25 21.10
N THR A 28 -21.14 -33.07 20.27
CA THR A 28 -20.73 -34.43 19.94
C THR A 28 -19.56 -34.45 18.95
N PRO A 29 -18.84 -35.58 18.77
CA PRO A 29 -17.73 -35.69 17.82
C PRO A 29 -18.06 -35.27 16.38
N ASN A 30 -19.34 -35.34 15.98
CA ASN A 30 -19.82 -34.95 14.65
C ASN A 30 -19.90 -33.42 14.46
N ASP A 31 -20.04 -32.65 15.54
CA ASP A 31 -20.18 -31.19 15.46
C ASP A 31 -18.80 -30.52 15.28
N ALA A 32 -17.75 -31.15 15.82
CA ALA A 32 -16.36 -30.73 15.62
C ALA A 32 -15.87 -30.97 14.18
N GLU A 33 -16.25 -32.08 13.53
CA GLU A 33 -15.90 -32.34 12.13
C GLU A 33 -16.56 -31.33 11.19
N ALA A 34 -17.85 -31.03 11.41
CA ALA A 34 -18.57 -30.03 10.62
C ALA A 34 -18.00 -28.61 10.79
N ALA A 35 -17.61 -28.22 12.01
CA ALA A 35 -16.99 -26.93 12.28
C ALA A 35 -15.61 -26.78 11.60
N VAL A 36 -14.81 -27.85 11.58
CA VAL A 36 -13.51 -27.85 10.91
C VAL A 36 -13.66 -27.80 9.39
N GLU A 37 -14.63 -28.53 8.82
CA GLU A 37 -14.91 -28.49 7.38
C GLU A 37 -15.40 -27.11 6.94
N GLN A 38 -16.28 -26.49 7.73
CA GLN A 38 -16.75 -25.12 7.48
C GLN A 38 -15.60 -24.10 7.57
N ALA A 39 -14.77 -24.17 8.62
CA ALA A 39 -13.61 -23.28 8.75
C ALA A 39 -12.61 -23.45 7.60
N GLY A 40 -12.42 -24.69 7.12
CA GLY A 40 -11.58 -24.97 5.95
C GLY A 40 -12.11 -24.33 4.68
N ALA A 41 -13.41 -24.42 4.42
CA ALA A 41 -14.05 -23.81 3.26
C ALA A 41 -14.00 -22.27 3.30
N GLU A 42 -14.19 -21.66 4.47
CA GLU A 42 -14.10 -20.21 4.64
C GLU A 42 -12.68 -19.68 4.40
N ILE A 43 -11.65 -20.38 4.87
CA ILE A 43 -10.24 -20.03 4.63
C ILE A 43 -9.89 -20.18 3.14
N GLU A 44 -10.35 -21.25 2.50
CA GLU A 44 -10.13 -21.47 1.07
C GLU A 44 -10.78 -20.37 0.22
N GLN A 45 -12.01 -19.99 0.56
CA GLN A 45 -12.71 -18.89 -0.10
C GLN A 45 -11.98 -17.55 0.09
N ALA A 46 -11.59 -17.21 1.33
CA ALA A 46 -10.84 -15.98 1.59
C ALA A 46 -9.51 -15.92 0.81
N SER A 47 -8.84 -17.07 0.66
CA SER A 47 -7.62 -17.17 -0.15
C SER A 47 -7.90 -16.97 -1.63
N GLN A 48 -9.00 -17.49 -2.16
CA GLN A 48 -9.40 -17.29 -3.55
C GLN A 48 -9.79 -15.83 -3.82
N ASP A 49 -10.49 -15.20 -2.89
CA ASP A 49 -10.88 -13.78 -2.98
C ASP A 49 -9.63 -12.88 -2.97
N LEU A 50 -8.67 -13.13 -2.08
CA LEU A 50 -7.39 -12.43 -2.07
C LEU A 50 -6.63 -12.59 -3.39
N MET A 51 -6.51 -13.82 -3.91
CA MET A 51 -5.81 -14.07 -5.17
C MET A 51 -6.45 -13.31 -6.33
N ASN A 52 -7.78 -13.31 -6.43
CA ASN A 52 -8.50 -12.62 -7.49
C ASN A 52 -8.38 -11.10 -7.37
N ALA A 53 -8.53 -10.56 -6.16
CA ALA A 53 -8.38 -9.13 -5.89
C ALA A 53 -6.96 -8.65 -6.21
N THR A 54 -5.94 -9.41 -5.78
CA THR A 54 -4.54 -9.08 -6.01
C THR A 54 -4.19 -9.10 -7.49
N ARG A 55 -4.60 -10.13 -8.23
CA ARG A 55 -4.38 -10.17 -9.69
C ARG A 55 -5.06 -9.01 -10.41
N SER A 56 -6.29 -8.69 -10.03
CA SER A 56 -7.00 -7.54 -10.60
C SER A 56 -6.27 -6.22 -10.33
N ALA A 57 -5.75 -6.02 -9.11
CA ALA A 57 -5.02 -4.81 -8.75
C ALA A 57 -3.69 -4.70 -9.49
N LEU A 58 -2.99 -5.82 -9.72
CA LEU A 58 -1.76 -5.86 -10.52
C LEU A 58 -2.03 -5.50 -11.98
N ASP A 59 -3.07 -6.08 -12.58
CA ASP A 59 -3.44 -5.82 -13.96
C ASP A 59 -3.87 -4.35 -14.14
N GLU A 60 -4.59 -3.78 -13.17
CA GLU A 60 -4.95 -2.36 -13.14
C GLU A 60 -3.70 -1.48 -13.02
N THR A 61 -2.82 -1.72 -12.04
CA THR A 61 -1.60 -0.95 -11.83
C THR A 61 -0.70 -0.96 -13.07
N ARG A 62 -0.50 -2.12 -13.69
CA ARG A 62 0.27 -2.23 -14.94
C ARG A 62 -0.39 -1.48 -16.08
N SER A 63 -1.71 -1.60 -16.23
CA SER A 63 -2.45 -0.87 -17.27
C SER A 63 -2.36 0.64 -17.09
N GLU A 64 -2.44 1.13 -15.86
CA GLU A 64 -2.31 2.56 -15.54
C GLU A 64 -0.91 3.05 -15.89
N ILE A 65 0.14 2.33 -15.46
CA ILE A 65 1.53 2.65 -15.81
C ILE A 65 1.72 2.63 -17.33
N ASP A 66 1.24 1.61 -18.03
CA ASP A 66 1.32 1.56 -19.50
C ASP A 66 0.60 2.75 -20.16
N GLU A 67 -0.57 3.15 -19.66
CA GLU A 67 -1.30 4.33 -20.16
C GLU A 67 -0.47 5.60 -19.94
N PHE A 68 0.09 5.79 -18.75
CA PHE A 68 0.97 6.91 -18.44
C PHE A 68 2.22 6.92 -19.32
N ALA A 69 2.88 5.78 -19.52
CA ALA A 69 4.05 5.65 -20.40
C ALA A 69 3.72 6.08 -21.83
N ASN A 70 2.56 5.66 -22.34
CA ASN A 70 2.10 6.02 -23.68
C ASN A 70 1.74 7.51 -23.79
N ASP A 71 1.14 8.09 -22.75
CA ASP A 71 0.84 9.53 -22.70
C ASP A 71 2.13 10.36 -22.65
N LEU A 72 3.10 9.95 -21.83
CA LEU A 72 4.44 10.54 -21.75
C LEU A 72 5.16 10.47 -23.11
N GLN A 73 5.16 9.31 -23.78
CA GLN A 73 5.77 9.15 -25.11
C GLN A 73 5.08 9.98 -26.20
N GLN A 74 3.75 10.17 -26.12
CA GLN A 74 3.01 10.97 -27.09
C GLN A 74 3.11 12.48 -26.79
N GLY A 75 3.26 12.85 -25.52
CA GLY A 75 3.51 14.20 -25.01
C GLY A 75 4.99 14.62 -25.08
N ALA A 76 5.90 13.69 -25.44
CA ALA A 76 7.36 13.75 -25.41
C ALA A 76 8.05 14.85 -26.25
N ARG A 77 7.59 16.10 -26.19
CA ARG A 77 8.42 17.21 -26.61
C ARG A 77 9.41 17.66 -25.54
N ASP A 78 9.14 17.40 -24.26
CA ASP A 78 9.89 18.05 -23.17
C ASP A 78 10.02 17.23 -21.86
N LEU A 79 10.15 15.90 -21.91
CA LEU A 79 10.57 15.17 -20.71
C LEU A 79 12.07 15.36 -20.50
N GLU A 80 12.43 15.89 -19.32
CA GLU A 80 13.83 15.97 -18.93
C GLU A 80 14.40 14.55 -18.75
N PRO A 81 15.67 14.29 -19.13
CA PRO A 81 16.26 12.96 -19.10
C PRO A 81 16.21 12.25 -17.73
N GLU A 82 16.17 13.03 -16.64
CA GLU A 82 16.06 12.53 -15.28
C GLU A 82 14.68 11.93 -14.99
N MET A 83 13.63 12.56 -15.50
CA MET A 83 12.25 12.06 -15.39
C MET A 83 12.06 10.79 -16.21
N GLU A 84 12.64 10.73 -17.40
CA GLU A 84 12.65 9.51 -18.23
C GLU A 84 13.39 8.36 -17.54
N ALA A 85 14.53 8.63 -16.89
CA ALA A 85 15.27 7.62 -16.16
C ALA A 85 14.47 7.06 -14.96
N ARG A 86 13.86 7.94 -14.16
CA ARG A 86 12.99 7.55 -13.04
C ARG A 86 11.77 6.75 -13.51
N TRP A 87 11.15 7.15 -14.61
CA TRP A 87 10.03 6.41 -15.17
C TRP A 87 10.40 4.97 -15.57
N ASN A 88 11.52 4.78 -16.26
CA ASN A 88 12.01 3.45 -16.64
C ASN A 88 12.32 2.58 -15.41
N GLU A 89 12.79 3.19 -14.32
CA GLU A 89 13.03 2.51 -13.04
C GLU A 89 11.71 2.04 -12.42
N VAL A 90 10.70 2.90 -12.36
CA VAL A 90 9.34 2.56 -11.87
C VAL A 90 8.75 1.41 -12.67
N GLU A 91 8.76 1.48 -14.01
CA GLU A 91 8.27 0.40 -14.88
C GLU A 91 8.97 -0.94 -14.58
N THR A 92 10.30 -0.92 -14.52
CA THR A 92 11.09 -2.13 -14.25
C THR A 92 10.77 -2.73 -12.88
N ASN A 93 10.64 -1.89 -11.85
CA ASN A 93 10.35 -2.32 -10.49
C ASN A 93 8.94 -2.89 -10.37
N VAL A 94 7.95 -2.28 -11.02
CA VAL A 94 6.57 -2.77 -11.02
C VAL A 94 6.45 -4.10 -11.76
N ASP A 95 7.11 -4.25 -12.91
CA ASP A 95 7.12 -5.51 -13.64
C ASP A 95 7.74 -6.65 -12.83
N GLN A 96 8.90 -6.38 -12.21
CA GLN A 96 9.57 -7.38 -11.38
C GLN A 96 8.71 -7.76 -10.18
N LEU A 97 8.19 -6.77 -9.44
CA LEU A 97 7.38 -7.02 -8.25
C LEU A 97 6.07 -7.74 -8.61
N GLY A 98 5.46 -7.41 -9.75
CA GLY A 98 4.26 -8.10 -10.21
C GLY A 98 4.50 -9.57 -10.55
N GLN A 99 5.64 -9.90 -11.16
CA GLN A 99 6.03 -11.31 -11.40
C GLN A 99 6.25 -12.06 -10.08
N GLU A 100 6.87 -11.40 -9.09
CA GLU A 100 7.06 -11.98 -7.77
C GLU A 100 5.73 -12.24 -7.05
N ILE A 101 4.76 -11.32 -7.13
CA ILE A 101 3.44 -11.51 -6.55
C ILE A 101 2.69 -12.64 -7.26
N GLU A 102 2.68 -12.68 -8.59
CA GLU A 102 2.05 -13.76 -9.34
C GLU A 102 2.59 -15.14 -8.96
N ALA A 103 3.91 -15.26 -8.83
CA ALA A 103 4.55 -16.49 -8.41
C ALA A 103 4.10 -16.92 -7.00
N ASP A 104 3.96 -15.97 -6.07
CA ASP A 104 3.50 -16.25 -4.72
C ASP A 104 2.01 -16.59 -4.67
N LEU A 105 1.17 -15.97 -5.51
CA LEU A 105 -0.25 -16.33 -5.62
C LEU A 105 -0.43 -17.76 -6.17
N ASP A 106 0.39 -18.16 -7.14
CA ASP A 106 0.37 -19.52 -7.68
C ASP A 106 0.82 -20.56 -6.65
N ARG A 107 1.80 -20.20 -5.80
CA ARG A 107 2.20 -21.00 -4.64
C ARG A 107 1.12 -21.04 -3.57
N LEU A 108 0.48 -19.91 -3.29
CA LEU A 108 -0.58 -19.78 -2.31
C LEU A 108 -1.78 -20.67 -2.65
N GLY A 109 -2.13 -20.79 -3.93
CA GLY A 109 -3.19 -21.70 -4.39
C GLY A 109 -2.90 -23.19 -4.14
N GLN A 110 -1.67 -23.56 -3.81
CA GLN A 110 -1.25 -24.93 -3.50
C GLN A 110 -0.86 -25.11 -2.03
N ALA A 111 -0.56 -24.01 -1.33
CA ALA A 111 -0.14 -24.00 0.05
C ALA A 111 -1.30 -24.31 1.00
N THR A 112 -0.99 -24.87 2.16
CA THR A 112 -1.98 -25.13 3.22
C THR A 112 -1.39 -24.82 4.59
N GLY A 113 -2.26 -24.58 5.57
CA GLY A 113 -1.85 -24.34 6.94
C GLY A 113 -0.95 -23.10 7.07
N GLU A 114 0.23 -23.29 7.67
CA GLU A 114 1.16 -22.20 7.99
C GLU A 114 1.81 -21.57 6.76
N GLU A 115 2.19 -22.38 5.77
CA GLU A 115 2.79 -21.87 4.52
C GLU A 115 1.83 -20.91 3.80
N ALA A 116 0.52 -21.21 3.83
CA ALA A 116 -0.48 -20.33 3.23
C ALA A 116 -0.64 -19.02 4.02
N ARG A 117 -0.38 -19.00 5.33
CA ARG A 117 -0.42 -17.76 6.13
C ARG A 117 0.79 -16.89 5.84
N GLU A 118 1.98 -17.49 5.81
CA GLU A 118 3.23 -16.81 5.49
C GLU A 118 3.16 -16.20 4.08
N LEU A 119 2.73 -16.98 3.08
CA LEU A 119 2.58 -16.48 1.71
C LEU A 119 1.55 -15.34 1.59
N ARG A 120 0.46 -15.36 2.37
CA ARG A 120 -0.49 -14.23 2.39
C ARG A 120 0.16 -12.96 2.93
N ALA A 121 0.89 -13.07 4.05
CA ALA A 121 1.61 -11.94 4.61
C ALA A 121 2.71 -11.40 3.67
N GLU A 122 3.38 -12.29 2.92
CA GLU A 122 4.35 -11.89 1.89
C GLU A 122 3.67 -11.17 0.72
N VAL A 123 2.53 -11.67 0.24
CA VAL A 123 1.74 -11.04 -0.82
C VAL A 123 1.25 -9.66 -0.39
N GLU A 124 0.69 -9.52 0.81
CA GLU A 124 0.21 -8.24 1.34
C GLU A 124 1.35 -7.20 1.44
N GLN A 125 2.52 -7.59 1.93
CA GLN A 125 3.69 -6.70 1.97
C GLN A 125 4.17 -6.29 0.57
N LYS A 126 4.13 -7.21 -0.39
CA LYS A 126 4.45 -6.89 -1.78
C LYS A 126 3.41 -5.97 -2.41
N GLN A 127 2.13 -6.09 -2.05
CA GLN A 127 1.09 -5.13 -2.48
C GLN A 127 1.38 -3.73 -1.94
N LEU A 128 1.75 -3.59 -0.66
CA LEU A 128 2.12 -2.28 -0.10
C LEU A 128 3.32 -1.65 -0.83
N ARG A 129 4.28 -2.48 -1.27
CA ARG A 129 5.41 -2.01 -2.08
C ARG A 129 4.98 -1.61 -3.49
N LEU A 130 4.01 -2.31 -4.08
CA LEU A 130 3.45 -1.95 -5.37
C LEU A 130 2.71 -0.61 -5.29
N GLU A 131 1.95 -0.39 -4.22
CA GLU A 131 1.25 0.88 -3.96
C GLU A 131 2.24 2.05 -3.84
N ARG A 132 3.41 1.86 -3.20
CA ARG A 132 4.50 2.86 -3.19
C ARG A 132 4.88 3.27 -4.61
N TRP A 133 5.18 2.29 -5.46
CA TRP A 133 5.60 2.56 -6.84
C TRP A 133 4.48 3.19 -7.68
N ARG A 134 3.23 2.79 -7.47
CA ARG A 134 2.07 3.42 -8.12
C ARG A 134 1.96 4.89 -7.73
N ASN A 135 2.06 5.21 -6.44
CA ASN A 135 1.96 6.58 -5.96
C ASN A 135 3.11 7.46 -6.50
N GLU A 136 4.33 6.92 -6.57
CA GLU A 136 5.47 7.60 -7.19
C GLU A 136 5.25 7.84 -8.69
N ALA A 137 4.70 6.85 -9.41
CA ALA A 137 4.35 6.94 -10.82
C ALA A 137 3.30 8.04 -11.07
N GLU A 138 2.24 8.06 -10.25
CA GLU A 138 1.17 9.06 -10.32
C GLU A 138 1.71 10.47 -10.14
N LEU A 139 2.56 10.70 -9.13
CA LEU A 139 3.18 12.00 -8.86
C LEU A 139 4.13 12.42 -9.99
N THR A 140 4.88 11.47 -10.55
CA THR A 140 5.78 11.65 -11.68
C THR A 140 5.03 12.03 -12.97
N ALA A 141 3.84 11.46 -13.19
CA ALA A 141 3.02 11.72 -14.36
C ALA A 141 2.37 13.12 -14.37
N ILE A 142 2.35 13.84 -13.24
CA ILE A 142 1.75 15.18 -13.19
C ILE A 142 2.60 16.18 -13.98
N GLU A 143 2.01 16.77 -15.02
CA GLU A 143 2.77 17.62 -15.95
C GLU A 143 2.95 19.06 -15.43
N THR A 144 1.98 19.57 -14.66
CA THR A 144 1.96 20.98 -14.29
C THR A 144 2.32 21.20 -12.84
N ARG A 145 3.08 22.27 -12.59
CA ARG A 145 3.49 22.67 -11.24
C ARG A 145 2.30 22.88 -10.30
N GLU A 146 1.24 23.52 -10.78
CA GLU A 146 0.04 23.81 -9.98
C GLU A 146 -0.68 22.51 -9.57
N GLU A 147 -0.82 21.57 -10.49
CA GLU A 147 -1.43 20.27 -10.20
C GLU A 147 -0.55 19.44 -9.26
N PHE A 148 0.76 19.46 -9.45
CA PHE A 148 1.70 18.73 -8.60
C PHE A 148 1.67 19.26 -7.16
N GLU A 149 1.77 20.58 -6.99
CA GLU A 149 1.72 21.20 -5.67
C GLU A 149 0.37 20.95 -4.97
N ALA A 150 -0.74 20.95 -5.71
CA ALA A 150 -2.06 20.67 -5.16
C ALA A 150 -2.20 19.20 -4.72
N GLU A 151 -1.72 18.28 -5.54
CA GLU A 151 -1.80 16.84 -5.25
C GLU A 151 -0.91 16.46 -4.08
N VAL A 152 0.32 16.97 -4.03
CA VAL A 152 1.20 16.73 -2.87
C VAL A 152 0.60 17.30 -1.59
N GLN A 153 0.07 18.53 -1.62
CA GLN A 153 -0.60 19.10 -0.43
C GLN A 153 -1.77 18.24 0.05
N ARG A 154 -2.57 17.70 -0.88
CA ARG A 154 -3.66 16.78 -0.56
C ARG A 154 -3.12 15.52 0.12
N GLN A 155 -2.14 14.86 -0.48
CA GLN A 155 -1.55 13.63 0.03
C GLN A 155 -0.86 13.83 1.39
N THR A 156 -0.16 14.95 1.60
CA THR A 156 0.43 15.30 2.90
C THR A 156 -0.67 15.50 3.96
N SER A 157 -1.80 16.13 3.63
CA SER A 157 -2.91 16.27 4.57
C SER A 157 -3.55 14.92 4.93
N ASP A 158 -3.61 13.99 4.00
CA ASP A 158 -4.09 12.62 4.24
C ASP A 158 -3.12 11.85 5.14
N LEU A 159 -1.80 12.03 4.95
CA LEU A 159 -0.77 11.49 5.83
C LEU A 159 -0.92 11.98 7.27
N GLU A 160 -1.14 13.27 7.49
CA GLU A 160 -1.35 13.83 8.84
C GLU A 160 -2.56 13.21 9.56
N THR A 161 -3.64 13.01 8.80
CA THR A 161 -4.85 12.38 9.31
C THR A 161 -4.54 10.94 9.70
N THR A 162 -3.86 10.20 8.83
CA THR A 162 -3.51 8.79 9.06
C THR A 162 -2.53 8.62 10.22
N LEU A 163 -1.53 9.51 10.34
CA LEU A 163 -0.61 9.58 11.47
C LEU A 163 -1.36 9.75 12.81
N THR A 164 -2.36 10.62 12.82
CA THR A 164 -3.21 10.84 13.99
C THR A 164 -4.02 9.60 14.34
N GLU A 165 -4.55 8.89 13.35
CA GLU A 165 -5.29 7.64 13.55
C GLU A 165 -4.38 6.52 14.08
N VAL A 166 -3.17 6.38 13.55
CA VAL A 166 -2.18 5.40 14.01
C VAL A 166 -1.78 5.67 15.46
N ASP A 167 -1.51 6.92 15.83
CA ASP A 167 -1.21 7.31 17.22
C ASP A 167 -2.35 6.93 18.18
N GLN A 168 -3.60 7.20 17.78
CA GLN A 168 -4.78 6.83 18.56
C GLN A 168 -4.94 5.30 18.70
N ARG A 169 -4.69 4.54 17.63
CA ARG A 169 -4.72 3.07 17.68
C ARG A 169 -3.66 2.55 18.65
N MET A 170 -2.45 3.10 18.60
CA MET A 170 -1.35 2.70 19.48
C MET A 170 -1.60 2.95 20.97
N ALA A 171 -2.41 3.96 21.30
CA ALA A 171 -2.83 4.18 22.68
C ALA A 171 -3.57 2.97 23.27
N THR A 172 -4.20 2.13 22.43
CA THR A 172 -4.96 0.95 22.86
C THR A 172 -4.16 -0.35 22.92
N LEU A 173 -2.89 -0.34 22.51
CA LEU A 173 -2.03 -1.54 22.46
C LEU A 173 -1.48 -1.95 23.83
N GLY A 174 -1.00 -3.21 23.92
CA GLY A 174 -0.17 -3.68 25.02
C GLY A 174 1.19 -2.98 25.07
N GLU A 175 1.87 -3.02 26.23
CA GLU A 175 3.10 -2.25 26.48
C GLU A 175 4.27 -2.62 25.56
N GLU A 176 4.40 -3.91 25.23
CA GLU A 176 5.47 -4.43 24.34
C GLU A 176 5.28 -3.98 22.89
N MET A 177 4.09 -4.24 22.30
CA MET A 177 3.75 -3.79 20.94
C MET A 177 3.79 -2.27 20.79
N ARG A 178 3.47 -1.53 21.86
CA ARG A 178 3.54 -0.06 21.83
C ARG A 178 4.98 0.42 21.64
N GLY A 179 5.98 -0.26 22.20
CA GLY A 179 7.39 0.16 22.09
C GLY A 179 7.91 0.14 20.65
N GLU A 180 7.75 -0.99 19.96
CA GLU A 180 8.21 -1.16 18.57
C GLU A 180 7.44 -0.27 17.60
N ALA A 181 6.11 -0.17 17.76
CA ALA A 181 5.29 0.72 16.95
C ALA A 181 5.62 2.21 17.20
N GLN A 182 6.07 2.57 18.41
CA GLN A 182 6.44 3.93 18.76
C GLN A 182 7.76 4.36 18.11
N GLU A 183 8.76 3.49 18.06
CA GLU A 183 9.99 3.76 17.31
C GLU A 183 9.69 4.03 15.83
N SER A 184 8.89 3.15 15.20
CA SER A 184 8.47 3.32 13.81
C SER A 184 7.68 4.62 13.59
N LEU A 185 6.78 4.98 14.51
CA LEU A 185 5.99 6.21 14.39
C LEU A 185 6.84 7.47 14.57
N GLU A 186 7.88 7.43 15.41
CA GLU A 186 8.82 8.53 15.60
C GLU A 186 9.65 8.77 14.33
N ASP A 187 10.13 7.71 13.68
CA ASP A 187 10.82 7.80 12.38
C ASP A 187 9.92 8.40 11.29
N ILE A 188 8.68 7.92 11.17
CA ILE A 188 7.68 8.46 10.22
C ILE A 188 7.39 9.94 10.51
N ARG A 189 7.31 10.35 11.78
CA ARG A 189 7.11 11.77 12.14
C ARG A 189 8.29 12.63 11.73
N SER A 190 9.52 12.13 11.91
CA SER A 190 10.73 12.82 11.47
C SER A 190 10.75 12.99 9.95
N ALA A 191 10.51 11.91 9.21
CA ALA A 191 10.44 11.95 7.74
C ALA A 191 9.30 12.87 7.23
N HIS A 192 8.17 12.92 7.94
CA HIS A 192 7.09 13.86 7.64
C HIS A 192 7.48 15.32 7.89
N GLU A 193 8.28 15.61 8.91
CA GLU A 193 8.83 16.95 9.12
C GLU A 193 9.80 17.35 8.00
N GLU A 194 10.69 16.44 7.60
CA GLU A 194 11.61 16.63 6.45
C GLU A 194 10.83 16.89 5.15
N LEU A 195 9.81 16.10 4.84
CA LEU A 195 8.94 16.31 3.67
C LEU A 195 8.29 17.72 3.67
N ARG A 196 7.94 18.26 4.84
CA ARG A 196 7.39 19.63 4.93
C ARG A 196 8.43 20.71 4.65
N GLU A 197 9.70 20.45 4.95
CA GLU A 197 10.80 21.33 4.59
C GLU A 197 11.04 21.28 3.08
N ASP A 198 11.09 20.08 2.49
CA ASP A 198 11.22 19.88 1.04
C ASP A 198 10.09 20.56 0.27
N LEU A 199 8.86 20.52 0.80
CA LEU A 199 7.72 21.20 0.19
C LEU A 199 7.82 22.72 0.21
N GLN A 200 8.39 23.29 1.28
CA GLN A 200 8.65 24.72 1.33
C GLN A 200 9.76 25.11 0.34
N GLU A 201 10.78 24.26 0.20
CA GLU A 201 11.83 24.44 -0.80
C GLU A 201 11.26 24.37 -2.21
N LEU A 202 10.43 23.37 -2.52
CA LEU A 202 9.75 23.21 -3.80
C LEU A 202 8.92 24.44 -4.17
N GLN A 203 8.14 24.96 -3.22
CA GLN A 203 7.32 26.16 -3.42
C GLN A 203 8.19 27.41 -3.67
N ALA A 204 9.35 27.49 -3.03
CA ALA A 204 10.31 28.58 -3.24
C ALA A 204 11.23 28.37 -4.46
N ALA A 205 11.28 27.16 -5.01
CA ALA A 205 12.19 26.78 -6.09
C ALA A 205 11.90 27.55 -7.38
N GLY A 206 12.98 28.04 -8.00
CA GLY A 206 12.95 28.53 -9.37
C GLY A 206 12.83 27.38 -10.38
N GLU A 207 12.55 27.71 -11.65
CA GLU A 207 12.34 26.70 -12.71
C GLU A 207 13.48 25.67 -12.79
N ALA A 208 14.74 26.09 -12.62
CA ALA A 208 15.90 25.22 -12.76
C ALA A 208 16.10 24.22 -11.60
N GLN A 209 15.50 24.47 -10.43
CA GLN A 209 15.60 23.60 -9.25
C GLN A 209 14.31 22.82 -9.00
N TYR A 210 13.22 23.24 -9.64
CA TYR A 210 11.90 22.65 -9.42
C TYR A 210 11.86 21.17 -9.77
N ALA A 211 12.50 20.75 -10.86
CA ALA A 211 12.50 19.35 -11.29
C ALA A 211 13.21 18.41 -10.29
N GLU A 212 14.36 18.85 -9.77
CA GLU A 212 15.15 18.10 -8.77
C GLU A 212 14.37 17.94 -7.47
N VAL A 213 13.91 19.05 -6.89
CA VAL A 213 13.14 19.04 -5.63
C VAL A 213 11.79 18.32 -5.81
N ARG A 214 11.18 18.40 -7.00
CA ARG A 214 9.96 17.65 -7.33
C ARG A 214 10.19 16.15 -7.26
N ALA A 215 11.31 15.66 -7.77
CA ALA A 215 11.65 14.25 -7.73
C ALA A 215 11.85 13.78 -6.28
N GLU A 216 12.60 14.54 -5.48
CA GLU A 216 12.82 14.26 -4.06
C GLU A 216 11.50 14.22 -3.26
N VAL A 217 10.65 15.23 -3.44
CA VAL A 217 9.32 15.28 -2.80
C VAL A 217 8.46 14.08 -3.19
N SER A 218 8.51 13.65 -4.46
CA SER A 218 7.71 12.52 -4.93
C SER A 218 8.16 11.20 -4.30
N GLU A 219 9.46 10.97 -4.24
CA GLU A 219 10.07 9.80 -3.61
C GLU A 219 9.79 9.77 -2.10
N ASN A 220 10.07 10.88 -1.40
CA ASN A 220 9.87 10.99 0.05
C ASN A 220 8.40 10.81 0.44
N LEU A 221 7.47 11.39 -0.35
CA LEU A 221 6.04 11.22 -0.10
C LEU A 221 5.58 9.78 -0.30
N ALA A 222 5.99 9.13 -1.39
CA ALA A 222 5.62 7.74 -1.66
C ALA A 222 6.19 6.78 -0.61
N GLU A 223 7.44 7.00 -0.17
CA GLU A 223 8.08 6.23 0.89
C GLU A 223 7.39 6.42 2.24
N LEU A 224 7.08 7.65 2.61
CA LEU A 224 6.40 7.95 3.87
C LEU A 224 4.99 7.33 3.93
N GLN A 225 4.25 7.34 2.81
CA GLN A 225 2.98 6.64 2.70
C GLN A 225 3.16 5.13 2.89
N HIS A 226 4.15 4.54 2.22
CA HIS A 226 4.47 3.12 2.35
C HIS A 226 4.78 2.73 3.79
N ASP A 227 5.65 3.47 4.48
CA ASP A 227 6.03 3.17 5.86
C ASP A 227 4.84 3.25 6.81
N LEU A 228 3.94 4.21 6.58
CA LEU A 228 2.72 4.36 7.36
C LEU A 228 1.73 3.23 7.10
N ASP A 229 1.57 2.80 5.85
CA ASP A 229 0.72 1.67 5.50
C ASP A 229 1.28 0.35 6.04
N VAL A 230 2.60 0.16 6.02
CA VAL A 230 3.29 -0.98 6.65
C VAL A 230 3.06 -0.98 8.16
N LEU A 231 3.22 0.17 8.82
CA LEU A 231 2.94 0.28 10.25
C LEU A 231 1.48 -0.06 10.56
N ARG A 232 0.53 0.48 9.79
CA ARG A 232 -0.90 0.16 9.95
C ARG A 232 -1.16 -1.33 9.76
N TRP A 233 -0.59 -1.94 8.73
CA TRP A 233 -0.71 -3.37 8.46
C TRP A 233 -0.17 -4.23 9.62
N ARG A 234 0.99 -3.89 10.19
CA ARG A 234 1.54 -4.59 11.37
C ARG A 234 0.59 -4.49 12.57
N LEU A 235 0.10 -3.29 12.85
CA LEU A 235 -0.84 -3.04 13.95
C LEU A 235 -2.15 -3.84 13.81
N ASP A 236 -2.63 -3.99 12.58
CA ASP A 236 -3.87 -4.72 12.31
C ASP A 236 -3.61 -6.25 12.31
N SER A 237 -2.47 -6.71 11.80
CA SER A 237 -2.07 -8.13 11.75
C SER A 237 -1.82 -8.72 13.14
N ASP A 238 -1.12 -7.99 14.01
CA ASP A 238 -0.83 -8.45 15.38
C ASP A 238 -2.08 -8.54 16.26
N ARG A 239 -3.17 -7.85 15.88
CA ARG A 239 -4.47 -7.97 16.56
C ARG A 239 -5.23 -9.24 16.18
N MET A 240 -4.86 -9.89 15.08
CA MET A 240 -5.52 -11.09 14.55
C MET A 240 -4.81 -12.39 14.95
N GLY A 241 -3.56 -12.32 15.43
CA GLY A 241 -2.83 -13.44 16.05
C GLY A 241 -3.19 -13.68 17.51
#